data_AF-A0A151JY91-F1
#
_entry.id   AF-A0A151JY91-F1
#
_cell.length_a   1.000
_cell.length_b   1.000
_cell.length_c   1.000
_cell.angle_alpha   90.00
_cell.angle_beta   90.00
_cell.angle_gamma   90.00
#
_symmetry.space_group_name_H-M   'P 1'
#
loop_
_entity.id
_entity.type
_entity.pdbx_description
1 polymer ?
#
loop_
_entity_poly.entity_id
_entity_poly.type
_entity_poly.pdbx_seq_one_letter_code
_entity_poly.pdbx_strand_id
1 'polypeptide(L)'
;DNTYRDILSRIRISLITDSDINVLQSRKIHFKGSNCNEKLNELFTYMNQLPVDTMCLLPTCYLCKVLNTAMLDKIDGDEILLIAEDDVDYAPAMKKNVQNFERQR
;
A
#
# COMPACT_ATOMS: atom_id res chain seq x y z
N ASP A 1 9.96 16.67 16.96
CA ASP A 1 8.99 17.76 16.70
C ASP A 1 7.95 17.76 17.81
N ASN A 2 7.98 18.75 18.71
CA ASN A 2 7.03 18.85 19.82
C ASN A 2 5.62 19.22 19.33
N THR A 3 5.51 20.08 18.31
CA THR A 3 4.24 20.48 17.71
C THR A 3 3.50 19.28 17.13
N TYR A 4 4.19 18.42 16.41
CA TYR A 4 3.58 17.21 15.84
C TYR A 4 3.13 16.21 16.91
N ARG A 5 3.91 16.04 17.98
CA ARG A 5 3.51 15.20 19.13
C ARG A 5 2.20 15.69 19.76
N ASP A 6 2.06 17.00 19.91
CA ASP A 6 0.86 17.60 20.51
C ASP A 6 -0.36 17.45 19.58
N ILE A 7 -0.16 17.61 18.26
CA ILE A 7 -1.19 17.33 17.25
C ILE A 7 -1.66 15.86 17.35
N LEU A 8 -0.73 14.90 17.39
CA LEU A 8 -1.06 13.48 17.52
C LEU A 8 -1.82 13.17 18.81
N SER A 9 -1.45 13.82 19.91
CA SER A 9 -2.14 13.68 21.21
C SER A 9 -3.58 14.16 21.13
N ARG A 10 -3.83 15.29 20.44
CA ARG A 10 -5.19 15.80 20.19
C ARG A 10 -6.00 14.91 19.25
N ILE A 11 -5.41 14.41 18.16
CA ILE A 11 -6.05 13.48 17.23
C ILE A 11 -6.55 12.24 17.97
N ARG A 12 -5.73 11.66 18.85
CA ARG A 12 -6.05 10.45 19.62
C ARG A 12 -7.32 10.59 20.46
N ILE A 13 -7.66 11.79 20.92
CA ILE A 13 -8.86 12.09 21.71
C ILE A 13 -9.90 12.90 20.92
N SER A 14 -9.75 12.98 19.60
CA SER A 14 -10.66 13.68 18.68
C SER A 14 -10.84 15.18 18.95
N LEU A 15 -9.81 15.85 19.50
CA LEU A 15 -9.80 17.31 19.74
C LEU A 15 -8.97 18.09 18.70
N ILE A 16 -9.07 17.70 17.43
CA ILE A 16 -8.32 18.36 16.35
C ILE A 16 -8.86 19.77 16.08
N THR A 17 -7.96 20.73 15.86
CA THR A 17 -8.29 22.12 15.53
C THR A 17 -7.99 22.48 14.08
N ASP A 18 -8.53 23.60 13.57
CA ASP A 18 -8.21 24.09 12.23
C ASP A 18 -6.72 24.40 12.05
N SER A 19 -6.06 24.88 13.12
CA SER A 19 -4.61 25.09 13.12
C SER A 19 -3.86 23.76 12.93
N ASP A 20 -4.28 22.70 13.62
CA ASP A 20 -3.71 21.37 13.45
C ASP A 20 -3.89 20.85 12.02
N ILE A 21 -5.09 21.04 11.45
CA ILE A 21 -5.39 20.67 10.07
C ILE A 21 -4.46 21.40 9.10
N ASN A 22 -4.27 22.71 9.27
CA ASN A 22 -3.40 23.50 8.41
C ASN A 22 -1.94 23.01 8.45
N VAL A 23 -1.43 22.63 9.62
CA VAL A 23 -0.09 22.03 9.78
C VAL A 23 0.01 20.68 9.08
N LEU A 24 -1.04 19.84 9.11
CA LEU A 24 -1.05 18.57 8.40
C LEU A 24 -1.17 18.74 6.89
N GLN A 25 -1.96 19.71 6.43
CA GLN A 25 -2.14 20.02 5.01
C GLN A 25 -0.82 20.50 4.38
N SER A 26 -0.03 21.32 5.09
CA SER A 26 1.27 21.78 4.59
C SER A 26 2.30 20.66 4.43
N ARG A 27 2.09 19.50 5.08
CA ARG A 27 2.93 18.31 4.98
C ARG A 27 2.48 17.33 3.90
N LYS A 28 1.35 17.59 3.22
CA LYS A 28 0.89 16.71 2.15
C LYS A 28 1.89 16.68 1.00
N ILE A 29 2.09 15.51 0.44
CA ILE A 29 2.76 15.35 -0.85
C ILE A 29 1.83 15.94 -1.91
N HIS A 30 2.31 16.96 -2.61
CA HIS A 30 1.55 17.62 -3.67
C HIS A 30 1.91 16.95 -5.00
N PHE A 31 0.98 16.17 -5.54
CA PHE A 31 1.14 15.56 -6.85
C PHE A 31 0.69 16.51 -7.97
N LYS A 32 1.47 16.59 -9.05
CA LYS A 32 1.17 17.38 -10.25
C LYS A 32 0.42 16.56 -11.31
N GLY A 33 0.65 15.25 -11.31
CA GLY A 33 0.02 14.30 -12.22
C GLY A 33 -1.50 14.38 -12.24
N SER A 34 -2.06 14.30 -13.43
CA SER A 34 -3.49 14.33 -13.72
C SER A 34 -4.17 12.96 -13.51
N ASN A 35 -3.43 11.88 -13.80
CA ASN A 35 -3.90 10.49 -13.69
C ASN A 35 -3.10 9.68 -12.64
N CYS A 36 -3.56 8.46 -12.35
CA CYS A 36 -2.97 7.61 -11.32
C CYS A 36 -1.51 7.22 -11.61
N ASN A 37 -1.15 6.94 -12.88
CA ASN A 37 0.21 6.52 -13.23
C ASN A 37 1.21 7.66 -13.05
N GLU A 38 0.84 8.88 -13.45
CA GLU A 38 1.67 10.07 -13.22
C GLU A 38 1.91 10.30 -11.73
N LYS A 39 0.85 10.23 -10.92
CA LYS A 39 0.95 10.37 -9.46
C LYS A 39 1.80 9.26 -8.84
N LEU A 40 1.71 8.03 -9.34
CA LEU A 40 2.49 6.90 -8.86
C LEU A 40 3.98 7.06 -9.18
N ASN A 41 4.32 7.57 -10.37
CA ASN A 41 5.71 7.89 -10.74
C ASN A 41 6.28 9.04 -9.90
N GLU A 42 5.48 10.04 -9.57
CA GLU A 42 5.88 11.12 -8.66
C GLU A 42 6.08 10.61 -7.23
N LEU A 43 5.21 9.72 -6.76
CA LEU A 43 5.35 9.07 -5.45
C LEU A 43 6.64 8.22 -5.39
N PHE A 44 6.94 7.46 -6.45
CA PHE A 44 8.20 6.72 -6.58
C PHE A 44 9.41 7.66 -6.46
N THR A 45 9.40 8.75 -7.24
CA THR A 45 10.47 9.74 -7.23
C THR A 45 10.68 10.37 -5.85
N TYR A 46 9.57 10.66 -5.15
CA TYR A 46 9.61 11.16 -3.79
C TYR A 46 10.21 10.13 -2.82
N MET A 47 9.78 8.87 -2.88
CA MET A 47 10.27 7.82 -1.97
C MET A 47 11.75 7.49 -2.18
N ASN A 48 12.27 7.55 -3.40
CA ASN A 48 13.70 7.34 -3.67
C ASN A 48 14.61 8.42 -3.07
N GLN A 49 14.04 9.57 -2.68
CA GLN A 49 14.78 10.63 -1.98
C GLN A 49 14.81 10.41 -0.46
N LEU A 50 14.03 9.47 0.04
CA LEU A 50 13.94 9.16 1.47
C LEU A 50 14.99 8.11 1.86
N PRO A 51 15.33 8.01 3.15
CA PRO A 51 16.17 6.94 3.66
C PRO A 51 15.63 5.54 3.29
N VAL A 52 16.54 4.58 3.06
CA VAL A 52 16.20 3.21 2.63
C VAL A 52 15.29 2.49 3.62
N ASP A 53 15.38 2.81 4.90
CA ASP A 53 14.56 2.28 5.99
C ASP A 53 13.19 2.97 6.14
N THR A 54 12.82 3.84 5.20
CA THR A 54 11.51 4.49 5.21
C THR A 54 10.39 3.49 4.98
N MET A 55 9.39 3.52 5.86
CA MET A 55 8.17 2.73 5.73
C MET A 55 7.01 3.59 5.21
N CYS A 56 6.30 3.10 4.19
CA CYS A 56 5.06 3.70 3.69
C CYS A 56 3.84 3.00 4.30
N LEU A 57 2.90 3.75 4.85
CA LEU A 57 1.63 3.24 5.37
C LEU A 57 0.49 3.67 4.45
N LEU A 58 -0.25 2.69 3.93
CA LEU A 58 -1.40 2.94 3.05
C LEU A 58 -2.70 2.37 3.64
N PRO A 59 -3.87 2.96 3.32
CA PRO A 59 -5.13 2.57 3.95
C PRO A 59 -5.62 1.15 3.65
N THR A 60 -5.20 0.54 2.54
CA THR A 60 -5.70 -0.77 2.11
C THR A 60 -4.59 -1.66 1.56
N CYS A 61 -4.74 -2.97 1.71
CA CYS A 61 -3.82 -3.96 1.13
C CYS A 61 -3.74 -3.85 -0.39
N TYR A 62 -4.82 -3.46 -1.06
CA TYR A 62 -4.82 -3.22 -2.50
C TYR A 62 -3.86 -2.09 -2.89
N LEU A 63 -3.92 -0.95 -2.19
CA LEU A 63 -3.01 0.17 -2.44
C LEU A 63 -1.55 -0.22 -2.13
N CYS A 64 -1.31 -0.99 -1.06
CA CYS A 64 0.01 -1.56 -0.78
C CYS A 64 0.50 -2.44 -1.94
N LYS A 65 -0.34 -3.33 -2.49
CA LYS A 65 0.02 -4.17 -3.63
C LYS A 65 0.38 -3.32 -4.85
N VAL A 66 -0.46 -2.34 -5.21
CA VAL A 66 -0.19 -1.43 -6.34
C VAL A 66 1.15 -0.73 -6.18
N LEU A 67 1.43 -0.17 -5.00
CA LEU A 67 2.69 0.52 -4.75
C LEU A 67 3.88 -0.44 -4.78
N ASN A 68 3.80 -1.58 -4.08
CA ASN A 68 4.89 -2.54 -3.99
C ASN A 68 5.23 -3.16 -5.35
N THR A 69 4.23 -3.52 -6.14
CA THR A 69 4.43 -4.02 -7.52
C THR A 69 5.10 -2.94 -8.37
N ALA A 70 4.57 -1.70 -8.37
CA ALA A 70 5.16 -0.62 -9.15
C ALA A 70 6.58 -0.24 -8.71
N MET A 71 6.92 -0.38 -7.43
CA MET A 71 8.28 -0.21 -6.93
C MET A 71 9.19 -1.34 -7.39
N LEU A 72 8.72 -2.60 -7.31
CA LEU A 72 9.47 -3.78 -7.72
C LEU A 72 9.82 -3.73 -9.22
N ASP A 73 8.87 -3.30 -10.06
CA ASP A 73 9.04 -3.11 -11.51
C ASP A 73 10.13 -2.08 -11.89
N LYS A 74 10.57 -1.26 -10.92
CA LYS A 74 11.60 -0.22 -11.13
C LYS A 74 12.98 -0.63 -10.63
N ILE A 75 13.09 -1.75 -9.92
CA ILE A 75 14.37 -2.25 -9.43
C ILE A 75 15.06 -2.96 -10.60
N ASP A 76 16.31 -2.59 -10.87
CA ASP A 76 17.12 -3.28 -11.87
C ASP A 76 17.43 -4.71 -11.39
N GLY A 77 17.01 -5.72 -12.16
CA GLY A 77 17.25 -7.12 -11.85
C GLY A 77 16.32 -8.06 -12.61
N ASP A 78 16.62 -9.36 -12.54
CA ASP A 78 15.75 -10.39 -13.09
C ASP A 78 14.51 -10.59 -12.19
N GLU A 79 13.35 -10.70 -12.80
CA GLU A 79 12.12 -11.02 -12.09
C GLU A 79 12.14 -12.48 -11.61
N ILE A 80 11.82 -12.69 -10.34
CA ILE A 80 11.63 -14.03 -9.76
C ILE A 80 10.16 -14.20 -9.40
N LEU A 81 9.47 -15.08 -10.14
CA LEU A 81 8.07 -15.39 -9.91
C LEU A 81 7.92 -16.63 -9.02
N LEU A 82 7.29 -16.45 -7.85
CA LEU A 82 6.92 -17.53 -6.94
C LEU A 82 5.41 -17.70 -6.94
N ILE A 83 4.92 -18.89 -7.32
CA ILE A 83 3.49 -19.20 -7.40
C ILE A 83 3.13 -20.12 -6.23
N ALA A 84 2.13 -19.73 -5.44
CA ALA A 84 1.61 -20.57 -4.39
C ALA A 84 0.64 -21.61 -4.97
N GLU A 85 0.81 -22.87 -4.57
CA GLU A 85 -0.15 -23.95 -4.82
C GLU A 85 -0.90 -24.20 -3.51
N ASP A 86 -2.19 -23.87 -3.49
CA ASP A 86 -3.05 -24.09 -2.34
C ASP A 86 -3.69 -25.48 -2.47
N ASP A 87 -3.48 -26.35 -1.48
CA ASP A 87 -4.18 -27.63 -1.35
C ASP A 87 -5.23 -27.54 -0.25
N VAL A 88 -6.36 -28.21 -0.46
CA VAL A 88 -7.45 -28.28 0.51
C VAL A 88 -7.71 -29.75 0.79
N ASP A 89 -7.36 -30.20 2.00
CA ASP A 89 -7.73 -31.53 2.49
C ASP A 89 -9.25 -31.67 2.52
N TYR A 90 -9.83 -32.33 1.52
CA TYR A 90 -11.25 -32.63 1.48
C TYR A 90 -11.54 -34.07 1.88
N ALA A 91 -12.61 -34.28 2.66
CA ALA A 91 -13.13 -35.62 2.91
C ALA A 91 -13.51 -36.30 1.57
N PRO A 92 -13.31 -37.63 1.41
CA PRO A 92 -13.53 -38.32 0.13
C PRO A 92 -14.90 -38.09 -0.50
N ALA A 93 -15.93 -37.81 0.31
CA ALA A 93 -17.29 -37.51 -0.14
C ALA A 93 -17.44 -36.19 -0.92
N MET A 94 -16.49 -35.25 -0.79
CA MET A 94 -16.54 -33.93 -1.45
C MET A 94 -15.79 -33.89 -2.80
N LYS A 95 -15.08 -34.97 -3.14
CA LYS A 95 -14.19 -35.08 -4.32
C LYS A 95 -14.88 -34.81 -5.66
N LYS A 96 -16.17 -35.13 -5.79
CA LYS A 96 -16.94 -34.88 -7.03
C LYS A 96 -17.28 -33.40 -7.27
N ASN A 97 -17.37 -32.58 -6.22
CA ASN A 97 -17.77 -31.18 -6.35
C ASN A 97 -16.57 -30.24 -6.54
N VAL A 98 -15.39 -30.60 -6.00
CA VAL A 98 -14.15 -29.82 -6.10
C VAL A 98 -13.62 -29.80 -7.55
N GLN A 99 -13.66 -30.94 -8.25
CA GLN A 99 -13.19 -31.04 -9.65
C GLN A 99 -13.99 -30.16 -10.64
N ASN A 100 -15.24 -29.82 -10.32
CA ASN A 100 -16.05 -28.93 -11.14
C ASN A 100 -15.72 -27.44 -10.92
N PHE A 101 -15.26 -27.07 -9.72
CA PHE A 101 -14.85 -25.70 -9.39
C PHE A 101 -13.46 -25.36 -9.96
N GLU A 102 -12.52 -26.30 -9.94
CA GLU A 102 -11.16 -26.07 -10.49
C GLU A 102 -11.13 -25.93 -12.01
N ARG A 103 -12.07 -26.55 -12.74
CA ARG A 103 -12.17 -26.42 -14.21
C ARG A 103 -12.79 -25.09 -14.68
N GLN A 104 -13.33 -24.29 -13.76
CA GLN A 104 -14.01 -23.02 -14.07
C GLN A 104 -13.18 -21.78 -13.74
N ARG A 105 -11.95 -21.96 -13.24
CA ARG A 105 -10.97 -20.88 -13.03
C ARG A 105 -10.03 -20.74 -14.23
#